data_AF-A0A538SL39-F1
#
_entry.id   AF-A0A538SL39-F1
#
_cell.length_a   1.000
_cell.length_b   1.000
_cell.length_c   1.000
_cell.angle_alpha   90.00
_cell.angle_beta   90.00
_cell.angle_gamma   90.00
#
_symmetry.space_group_name_H-M   'P 1'
#
loop_
_entity.id
_entity.type
_entity.pdbx_description
1 polymer ?
#
loop_
_entity_poly.entity_id
_entity_poly.type
_entity_poly.pdbx_seq_one_letter_code
_entity_poly.pdbx_strand_id
1 'polypeptide(L)'
;MKTQFRKVGTTVLVLLAGSLLAVSMAQAEPQRFSADQQGCTDRVTGGGFILPGGQFANFGAHGGLLHGDLGGHLNYVDHNPSSSVRHVTSDSVVAYCIGCVDRDCRRITYSPATVDGVEVSEVIIEVCDKGEPGTNDTFSICIPSRGYCQGGVLGGDNKPSGGNIQLHAADPGCGGTVPICTTLTACPCFPICP
;
A
#
# COMPACT_ATOMS: atom_id res chain seq x y z
N MET A 1 -8.04 55.79 71.93
CA MET A 1 -6.79 56.53 72.15
C MET A 1 -6.11 56.75 70.80
N LYS A 2 -5.89 58.02 70.42
CA LYS A 2 -4.93 58.54 69.41
C LYS A 2 -5.17 58.30 67.89
N THR A 3 -5.73 59.34 67.27
CA THR A 3 -5.24 60.13 66.10
C THR A 3 -4.36 59.51 64.99
N GLN A 4 -4.89 59.67 63.74
CA GLN A 4 -4.32 60.35 62.55
C GLN A 4 -3.14 59.75 61.74
N PHE A 5 -3.30 59.62 60.41
CA PHE A 5 -2.80 60.52 59.34
C PHE A 5 -2.70 59.79 57.97
N ARG A 6 -3.11 60.50 56.91
CA ARG A 6 -3.03 60.17 55.47
C ARG A 6 -1.62 59.82 54.98
N LYS A 7 -1.52 59.00 53.93
CA LYS A 7 -0.57 59.21 52.83
C LYS A 7 -1.10 58.65 51.50
N VAL A 8 -1.16 59.54 50.52
CA VAL A 8 -1.32 59.29 49.08
C VAL A 8 0.03 58.81 48.55
N GLY A 9 0.05 57.77 47.70
CA GLY A 9 1.27 57.20 47.12
C GLY A 9 1.00 56.45 45.82
N THR A 10 0.93 57.22 44.73
CA THR A 10 1.47 56.99 43.37
C THR A 10 1.97 55.58 42.98
N THR A 11 1.26 54.98 42.01
CA THR A 11 1.72 54.28 40.79
C THR A 11 2.63 53.04 40.89
N VAL A 12 2.20 51.90 40.33
CA VAL A 12 2.75 51.27 39.10
C VAL A 12 1.68 50.33 38.52
N LEU A 13 1.11 50.68 37.37
CA LEU A 13 0.32 49.76 36.55
C LEU A 13 1.30 49.04 35.61
N VAL A 14 1.61 47.78 35.89
CA VAL A 14 2.41 46.94 34.99
C VAL A 14 1.48 46.44 33.88
N LEU A 15 1.53 47.07 32.72
CA LEU A 15 0.91 46.56 31.49
C LEU A 15 1.78 45.41 30.96
N LEU A 16 1.47 44.18 31.37
CA LEU A 16 1.95 42.97 30.71
C LEU A 16 1.21 42.86 29.37
N ALA A 17 1.85 43.30 28.29
CA ALA A 17 1.43 42.97 26.93
C ALA A 17 1.69 41.47 26.71
N GLY A 18 0.74 40.64 27.12
CA GLY A 18 0.71 39.23 26.74
C GLY A 18 0.30 39.13 25.28
N SER A 19 1.28 39.02 24.39
CA SER A 19 1.06 38.62 23.01
C SER A 19 0.56 37.17 22.98
N LEU A 20 -0.77 37.02 22.88
CA LEU A 20 -1.41 35.76 22.51
C LEU A 20 -0.98 35.42 21.07
N LEU A 21 0.03 34.55 20.94
CA LEU A 21 0.28 33.84 19.70
C LEU A 21 -0.90 32.89 19.47
N ALA A 22 -1.83 33.32 18.62
CA ALA A 22 -2.85 32.43 18.08
C ALA A 22 -2.13 31.41 17.19
N VAL A 23 -1.84 30.23 17.73
CA VAL A 23 -1.43 29.07 16.94
C VAL A 23 -2.67 28.65 16.17
N SER A 24 -2.73 29.02 14.90
CA SER A 24 -3.79 28.60 13.99
C SER A 24 -3.69 27.08 13.86
N MET A 25 -4.64 26.35 14.46
CA MET A 25 -4.78 24.92 14.23
C MET A 25 -5.28 24.78 12.80
N ALA A 26 -4.39 24.45 11.86
CA ALA A 26 -4.78 24.03 10.54
C ALA A 26 -5.66 22.78 10.70
N GLN A 27 -6.98 22.96 10.58
CA GLN A 27 -7.90 21.85 10.51
C GLN A 27 -7.56 21.11 9.21
N ALA A 28 -7.04 19.89 9.34
CA ALA A 28 -6.89 19.00 8.21
C ALA A 28 -8.30 18.76 7.64
N GLU A 29 -8.58 19.32 6.46
CA GLU A 29 -9.82 19.05 5.75
C GLU A 29 -9.87 17.54 5.47
N PRO A 30 -10.96 16.83 5.84
CA PRO A 30 -11.13 15.47 5.38
C PRO A 30 -11.18 15.53 3.85
N GLN A 31 -10.25 14.84 3.19
CA GLN A 31 -10.20 14.75 1.74
C GLN A 31 -11.56 14.28 1.24
N ARG A 32 -12.38 15.21 0.73
CA ARG A 32 -13.66 14.85 0.11
C ARG A 32 -13.31 14.24 -1.23
N PHE A 33 -13.53 12.94 -1.38
CA PHE A 33 -13.59 12.29 -2.67
C PHE A 33 -14.64 13.04 -3.52
N SER A 34 -14.21 13.75 -4.55
CA SER A 34 -15.11 14.45 -5.47
C SER A 34 -15.91 13.42 -6.28
N ALA A 35 -17.20 13.71 -6.53
CA ALA A 35 -18.09 12.88 -7.36
C ALA A 35 -17.55 12.61 -8.79
N ASP A 36 -16.58 13.41 -9.24
CA ASP A 36 -15.83 13.25 -10.49
C ASP A 36 -14.88 12.03 -10.50
N GLN A 37 -14.72 11.32 -9.37
CA GLN A 37 -13.86 10.15 -9.22
C GLN A 37 -14.64 8.83 -9.11
N GLN A 38 -15.98 8.91 -9.13
CA GLN A 38 -16.88 7.77 -8.89
C GLN A 38 -16.96 6.78 -10.07
N GLY A 39 -16.22 7.03 -11.15
CA GLY A 39 -16.07 6.14 -12.31
C GLY A 39 -14.65 5.65 -12.55
N CYS A 40 -13.68 6.05 -11.72
CA CYS A 40 -12.28 5.71 -11.95
C CYS A 40 -12.00 4.23 -11.69
N THR A 41 -11.42 3.57 -12.69
CA THR A 41 -10.97 2.19 -12.59
C THR A 41 -9.47 2.09 -12.85
N ASP A 42 -8.73 1.47 -11.95
CA ASP A 42 -7.35 1.05 -12.14
C ASP A 42 -7.22 -0.33 -11.51
N ARG A 43 -6.89 -1.33 -12.33
CA ARG A 43 -6.84 -2.72 -11.88
C ARG A 43 -5.72 -3.47 -12.56
N VAL A 44 -5.21 -4.47 -11.85
CA VAL A 44 -4.29 -5.45 -12.41
C VAL A 44 -4.92 -6.83 -12.33
N THR A 45 -4.71 -7.63 -13.36
CA THR A 45 -5.04 -9.05 -13.39
C THR A 45 -3.85 -9.84 -13.85
N GLY A 46 -3.67 -11.05 -13.35
CA GLY A 46 -2.62 -11.90 -13.87
C GLY A 46 -2.52 -13.23 -13.17
N GLY A 47 -1.61 -14.04 -13.67
CA GLY A 47 -1.33 -15.35 -13.13
C GLY A 47 -0.11 -15.95 -13.80
N GLY A 48 0.44 -16.97 -13.17
CA GLY A 48 1.62 -17.61 -13.66
C GLY A 48 2.39 -18.31 -12.55
N PHE A 49 3.70 -18.34 -12.71
CA PHE A 49 4.61 -18.81 -11.67
C PHE A 49 5.91 -18.01 -11.66
N ILE A 50 6.49 -17.94 -10.47
CA ILE A 50 7.88 -17.58 -10.23
C ILE A 50 8.66 -18.84 -9.82
N LEU A 51 10.00 -18.77 -9.85
CA LEU A 51 10.89 -19.87 -9.46
C LEU A 51 11.79 -19.52 -8.26
N PRO A 52 11.24 -19.17 -7.08
CA PRO A 52 12.04 -18.88 -5.89
C PRO A 52 12.90 -20.09 -5.50
N GLY A 53 14.22 -19.91 -5.53
CA GLY A 53 15.16 -21.02 -5.26
C GLY A 53 15.04 -22.19 -6.25
N GLY A 54 14.51 -21.95 -7.46
CA GLY A 54 14.34 -22.95 -8.51
C GLY A 54 13.11 -23.86 -8.37
N GLN A 55 12.23 -23.61 -7.40
CA GLN A 55 10.98 -24.36 -7.21
C GLN A 55 9.79 -23.54 -7.70
N PHE A 56 8.76 -24.20 -8.24
CA PHE A 56 7.55 -23.52 -8.69
C PHE A 56 6.82 -22.87 -7.53
N ALA A 57 6.46 -21.60 -7.70
CA ALA A 57 5.41 -20.99 -6.91
C ALA A 57 4.39 -20.34 -7.85
N ASN A 58 3.20 -20.93 -7.90
CA ASN A 58 2.12 -20.53 -8.79
C ASN A 58 1.26 -19.46 -8.13
N PHE A 59 0.69 -18.57 -8.93
CA PHE A 59 -0.28 -17.60 -8.45
C PHE A 59 -1.35 -17.30 -9.48
N GLY A 60 -2.51 -16.89 -8.98
CA GLY A 60 -3.51 -16.10 -9.68
C GLY A 60 -3.84 -14.91 -8.78
N ALA A 61 -3.76 -13.71 -9.34
CA ALA A 61 -4.00 -12.49 -8.59
C ALA A 61 -4.75 -11.47 -9.45
N HIS A 62 -5.72 -10.81 -8.84
CA HIS A 62 -6.21 -9.55 -9.35
C HIS A 62 -6.54 -8.63 -8.18
N GLY A 63 -6.46 -7.33 -8.44
CA GLY A 63 -6.77 -6.32 -7.46
C GLY A 63 -6.82 -4.95 -8.11
N GLY A 64 -7.61 -4.05 -7.55
CA GLY A 64 -7.72 -2.71 -8.07
C GLY A 64 -8.71 -1.83 -7.33
N LEU A 65 -8.73 -0.58 -7.78
CA LEU A 65 -9.80 0.36 -7.54
C LEU A 65 -10.80 0.22 -8.71
N LEU A 66 -11.99 -0.28 -8.45
CA LEU A 66 -13.05 -0.53 -9.43
C LEU A 66 -14.18 0.46 -9.15
N HIS A 67 -14.30 1.50 -9.96
CA HIS A 67 -15.29 2.58 -9.77
C HIS A 67 -15.27 3.19 -8.36
N GLY A 68 -14.07 3.34 -7.77
CA GLY A 68 -13.88 3.89 -6.43
C GLY A 68 -13.89 2.87 -5.29
N ASP A 69 -14.23 1.60 -5.54
CA ASP A 69 -14.22 0.54 -4.54
C ASP A 69 -13.00 -0.39 -4.70
N LEU A 70 -12.44 -0.85 -3.58
CA LEU A 70 -11.37 -1.86 -3.63
C LEU A 70 -11.96 -3.26 -3.83
N GLY A 71 -11.33 -4.05 -4.68
CA GLY A 71 -11.71 -5.44 -4.89
C GLY A 71 -10.57 -6.26 -5.49
N GLY A 72 -10.60 -7.58 -5.28
CA GLY A 72 -9.59 -8.48 -5.82
C GLY A 72 -9.67 -9.89 -5.27
N HIS A 73 -8.76 -10.73 -5.75
CA HIS A 73 -8.54 -12.10 -5.28
C HIS A 73 -7.06 -12.43 -5.33
N LEU A 74 -6.60 -13.23 -4.38
CA LEU A 74 -5.29 -13.85 -4.36
C LEU A 74 -5.44 -15.35 -4.16
N ASN A 75 -4.73 -16.12 -4.97
CA ASN A 75 -4.41 -17.52 -4.71
C ASN A 75 -2.93 -17.75 -5.07
N TYR A 76 -2.12 -18.14 -4.10
CA TYR A 76 -0.69 -18.40 -4.26
C TYR A 76 -0.34 -19.77 -3.65
N VAL A 77 0.42 -20.58 -4.40
CA VAL A 77 0.85 -21.92 -3.98
C VAL A 77 2.36 -22.04 -4.16
N ASP A 78 3.10 -22.21 -3.07
CA ASP A 78 4.52 -22.53 -3.10
C ASP A 78 4.69 -24.06 -3.11
N HIS A 79 5.32 -24.60 -4.14
CA HIS A 79 5.54 -26.04 -4.28
C HIS A 79 6.80 -26.53 -3.57
N ASN A 80 7.65 -25.65 -3.03
CA ASN A 80 8.83 -26.06 -2.28
C ASN A 80 8.42 -26.86 -1.02
N PRO A 81 8.79 -28.15 -0.92
CA PRO A 81 8.42 -29.00 0.21
C PRO A 81 8.91 -28.48 1.56
N SER A 82 9.99 -27.70 1.55
CA SER A 82 10.64 -27.15 2.74
C SER A 82 10.17 -25.74 3.09
N SER A 83 9.20 -25.18 2.35
CA SER A 83 8.70 -23.83 2.58
C SER A 83 7.84 -23.75 3.85
N SER A 84 7.96 -22.64 4.58
CA SER A 84 7.14 -22.34 5.77
C SER A 84 5.74 -21.84 5.44
N VAL A 85 5.47 -21.56 4.16
CA VAL A 85 4.19 -21.13 3.60
C VAL A 85 3.94 -21.98 2.36
N ARG A 86 2.78 -22.64 2.25
CA ARG A 86 2.46 -23.50 1.10
C ARG A 86 1.29 -22.97 0.29
N HIS A 87 0.28 -22.41 0.92
CA HIS A 87 -0.92 -21.91 0.27
C HIS A 87 -1.40 -20.61 0.91
N VAL A 88 -1.68 -19.61 0.08
CA VAL A 88 -2.17 -18.30 0.51
C VAL A 88 -3.40 -17.93 -0.31
N THR A 89 -4.48 -17.50 0.36
CA THR A 89 -5.69 -17.01 -0.30
C THR A 89 -6.26 -15.76 0.36
N SER A 90 -6.92 -14.91 -0.43
CA SER A 90 -7.76 -13.82 0.08
C SER A 90 -8.69 -13.28 -1.01
N ASP A 91 -9.86 -12.79 -0.61
CA ASP A 91 -10.80 -12.03 -1.46
C ASP A 91 -10.95 -10.57 -0.99
N SER A 92 -10.19 -10.15 0.02
CA SER A 92 -10.38 -8.88 0.71
C SER A 92 -9.19 -7.95 0.50
N VAL A 93 -9.31 -7.03 -0.45
CA VAL A 93 -8.32 -5.98 -0.71
C VAL A 93 -8.59 -4.78 0.19
N VAL A 94 -7.59 -4.36 0.96
CA VAL A 94 -7.68 -3.21 1.88
C VAL A 94 -6.77 -2.04 1.48
N ALA A 95 -5.81 -2.27 0.61
CA ALA A 95 -5.02 -1.19 0.01
C ALA A 95 -4.59 -1.53 -1.41
N TYR A 96 -4.51 -0.50 -2.24
CA TYR A 96 -4.06 -0.56 -3.62
C TYR A 96 -3.27 0.70 -3.96
N CYS A 97 -2.08 0.57 -4.53
CA CYS A 97 -1.25 1.71 -4.90
C CYS A 97 -0.36 1.44 -6.12
N ILE A 98 0.02 2.53 -6.81
CA ILE A 98 1.02 2.53 -7.88
C ILE A 98 2.40 2.25 -7.25
N GLY A 99 3.16 1.34 -7.84
CA GLY A 99 4.53 1.06 -7.42
C GLY A 99 5.36 2.34 -7.39
N CYS A 100 6.13 2.52 -6.32
CA CYS A 100 6.85 3.77 -6.06
C CYS A 100 8.09 3.97 -6.93
N VAL A 101 8.66 2.87 -7.45
CA VAL A 101 9.82 2.89 -8.35
C VAL A 101 9.40 2.84 -9.81
N ASP A 102 8.27 2.22 -10.11
CA ASP A 102 7.86 1.91 -11.47
C ASP A 102 6.33 1.98 -11.62
N ARG A 103 5.88 2.77 -12.58
CA ARG A 103 4.46 3.08 -12.80
C ARG A 103 3.67 1.93 -13.40
N ASP A 104 4.35 0.92 -13.95
CA ASP A 104 3.71 -0.28 -14.50
C ASP A 104 3.50 -1.35 -13.41
N CYS A 105 3.86 -1.03 -12.17
CA CYS A 105 3.68 -1.89 -11.01
C CYS A 105 2.48 -1.47 -10.16
N ARG A 106 1.86 -2.45 -9.52
CA ARG A 106 0.80 -2.26 -8.53
C ARG A 106 1.06 -3.11 -7.30
N ARG A 107 0.93 -2.48 -6.14
CA ARG A 107 0.96 -3.18 -4.85
C ARG A 107 -0.46 -3.34 -4.34
N ILE A 108 -0.78 -4.56 -3.91
CA ILE A 108 -2.10 -4.92 -3.39
C ILE A 108 -1.89 -5.48 -1.99
N THR A 109 -2.60 -4.93 -1.01
CA THR A 109 -2.64 -5.46 0.35
C THR A 109 -3.96 -6.16 0.59
N TYR A 110 -3.87 -7.42 1.02
CA TYR A 110 -4.99 -8.26 1.38
C TYR A 110 -5.11 -8.39 2.90
N SER A 111 -6.33 -8.20 3.42
CA SER A 111 -6.65 -8.36 4.84
C SER A 111 -8.17 -8.56 5.05
N PRO A 112 -8.61 -9.59 5.78
CA PRO A 112 -7.82 -10.74 6.21
C PRO A 112 -7.37 -11.61 5.02
N ALA A 113 -6.38 -12.47 5.24
CA ALA A 113 -5.96 -13.50 4.31
C ALA A 113 -5.78 -14.83 5.04
N THR A 114 -5.76 -15.94 4.32
CA THR A 114 -5.49 -17.27 4.87
C THR A 114 -4.13 -17.76 4.39
N VAL A 115 -3.32 -18.30 5.30
CA VAL A 115 -2.02 -18.93 5.04
C VAL A 115 -2.04 -20.33 5.64
N ASP A 116 -2.00 -21.35 4.80
CA ASP A 116 -2.09 -22.77 5.17
C ASP A 116 -3.31 -23.08 6.05
N GLY A 117 -4.45 -22.49 5.71
CA GLY A 117 -5.71 -22.62 6.45
C GLY A 117 -5.81 -21.77 7.72
N VAL A 118 -4.79 -20.95 8.04
CA VAL A 118 -4.76 -20.07 9.23
C VAL A 118 -4.85 -18.61 8.81
N GLU A 119 -5.75 -17.85 9.43
CA GLU A 119 -5.90 -16.42 9.16
C GLU A 119 -4.63 -15.63 9.53
N VAL A 120 -4.28 -14.65 8.69
CA VAL A 120 -3.25 -13.64 8.94
C VAL A 120 -3.82 -12.25 8.65
N SER A 121 -3.30 -11.25 9.36
CA SER A 121 -3.76 -9.87 9.27
C SER A 121 -3.36 -9.15 7.98
N GLU A 122 -2.34 -9.64 7.28
CA GLU A 122 -1.81 -8.96 6.10
C GLU A 122 -1.04 -9.91 5.18
N VAL A 123 -1.34 -9.82 3.89
CA VAL A 123 -0.50 -10.32 2.79
C VAL A 123 -0.36 -9.20 1.77
N ILE A 124 0.87 -8.92 1.36
CA ILE A 124 1.16 -7.88 0.38
C ILE A 124 1.70 -8.56 -0.86
N ILE A 125 1.19 -8.20 -2.03
CA ILE A 125 1.82 -8.56 -3.31
C ILE A 125 2.19 -7.31 -4.07
N GLU A 126 3.18 -7.45 -4.94
CA GLU A 126 3.48 -6.48 -5.99
C GLU A 126 3.57 -7.22 -7.31
N VAL A 127 2.87 -6.70 -8.31
CA VAL A 127 2.89 -7.22 -9.68
C VAL A 127 3.26 -6.10 -10.62
N CYS A 128 4.04 -6.41 -11.65
CA CYS A 128 4.41 -5.46 -12.68
C CYS A 128 4.14 -6.03 -14.05
N ASP A 129 3.43 -5.26 -14.88
CA ASP A 129 3.28 -5.50 -16.31
C ASP A 129 4.49 -4.87 -17.02
N LYS A 130 5.27 -5.67 -17.75
CA LYS A 130 6.44 -5.23 -18.52
C LYS A 130 6.25 -5.44 -20.01
N GLY A 131 5.00 -5.53 -20.43
CA GLY A 131 4.58 -5.65 -21.81
C GLY A 131 4.58 -7.09 -22.33
N GLU A 132 3.94 -7.23 -23.48
CA GLU A 132 3.69 -8.54 -24.09
C GLU A 132 4.96 -9.19 -24.68
N PRO A 133 5.13 -10.52 -24.58
CA PRO A 133 4.13 -11.51 -24.14
C PRO A 133 4.23 -11.88 -22.64
N GLY A 134 4.48 -10.91 -21.75
CA GLY A 134 4.54 -11.09 -20.30
C GLY A 134 5.84 -11.68 -19.77
N THR A 135 6.84 -11.88 -20.64
CA THR A 135 8.07 -12.59 -20.27
C THR A 135 8.96 -11.82 -19.28
N ASN A 136 8.76 -10.52 -19.16
CA ASN A 136 9.50 -9.66 -18.23
C ASN A 136 8.64 -9.26 -17.03
N ASP A 137 7.38 -9.71 -16.99
CA ASP A 137 6.48 -9.40 -15.89
C ASP A 137 7.03 -9.97 -14.59
N THR A 138 6.65 -9.36 -13.49
CA THR A 138 7.10 -9.77 -12.16
C THR A 138 5.94 -9.98 -11.21
N PHE A 139 6.17 -10.88 -10.26
CA PHE A 139 5.31 -11.10 -9.11
C PHE A 139 6.19 -11.20 -7.88
N SER A 140 5.77 -10.54 -6.80
CA SER A 140 6.34 -10.69 -5.47
C SER A 140 5.24 -10.76 -4.43
N ILE A 141 5.46 -11.54 -3.37
CA ILE A 141 4.57 -11.71 -2.22
C ILE A 141 5.37 -11.57 -0.94
N CYS A 142 4.77 -10.98 0.09
CA CYS A 142 5.33 -10.93 1.41
C CYS A 142 4.24 -11.02 2.48
N ILE A 143 4.55 -11.79 3.52
CA ILE A 143 3.68 -12.09 4.66
C ILE A 143 4.48 -11.75 5.91
N PRO A 144 4.40 -10.50 6.41
CA PRO A 144 5.24 -10.03 7.49
C PRO A 144 5.16 -10.90 8.76
N SER A 145 3.96 -11.35 9.10
CA SER A 145 3.71 -12.21 10.28
C SER A 145 4.35 -13.60 10.19
N ARG A 146 4.76 -14.04 9.00
CA ARG A 146 5.45 -15.32 8.76
C ARG A 146 6.93 -15.14 8.42
N GLY A 147 7.42 -13.91 8.29
CA GLY A 147 8.78 -13.65 7.80
C GLY A 147 9.04 -14.24 6.42
N TYR A 148 7.98 -14.39 5.61
CA TYR A 148 8.02 -15.07 4.32
C TYR A 148 7.85 -14.04 3.21
N CYS A 149 8.84 -13.93 2.32
CA CYS A 149 8.71 -13.11 1.13
C CYS A 149 9.42 -13.81 -0.05
N GLN A 150 8.76 -13.83 -1.20
CA GLN A 150 9.27 -14.41 -2.44
C GLN A 150 8.94 -13.50 -3.61
N GLY A 151 9.77 -13.52 -4.65
CA GLY A 151 9.52 -12.75 -5.84
C GLY A 151 10.41 -13.15 -7.00
N GLY A 152 10.06 -12.69 -8.20
CA GLY A 152 10.86 -12.90 -9.39
C GLY A 152 10.15 -12.53 -10.69
N VAL A 153 10.88 -12.70 -11.78
CA VAL A 153 10.35 -12.64 -13.15
C VAL A 153 9.51 -13.89 -13.41
N LEU A 154 8.39 -13.74 -14.12
CA LEU A 154 7.53 -14.86 -14.47
C LEU A 154 8.28 -15.87 -15.35
N GLY A 155 8.32 -17.13 -14.92
CA GLY A 155 9.10 -18.18 -15.59
C GLY A 155 10.54 -18.33 -15.09
N GLY A 156 11.02 -17.40 -14.26
CA GLY A 156 12.42 -17.30 -13.85
C GLY A 156 13.35 -16.86 -15.00
N ASP A 157 14.64 -17.14 -14.86
CA ASP A 157 15.68 -16.63 -15.77
C ASP A 157 15.70 -17.33 -17.15
N ASN A 158 15.01 -18.47 -17.29
CA ASN A 158 14.99 -19.29 -18.49
C ASN A 158 13.60 -19.21 -19.16
N LYS A 159 13.48 -18.40 -20.22
CA LYS A 159 12.26 -18.18 -21.03
C LYS A 159 11.81 -19.52 -21.69
N PRO A 160 10.51 -19.86 -21.84
CA PRO A 160 9.36 -18.98 -22.13
C PRO A 160 8.65 -18.41 -20.89
N SER A 161 7.75 -17.45 -21.12
CA SER A 161 7.01 -16.76 -20.04
C SER A 161 6.33 -17.76 -19.11
N GLY A 162 6.47 -17.55 -17.79
CA GLY A 162 5.74 -18.33 -16.79
C GLY A 162 4.31 -17.87 -16.54
N GLY A 163 3.82 -16.87 -17.27
CA GLY A 163 2.50 -16.28 -17.08
C GLY A 163 2.33 -14.95 -17.80
N ASN A 164 1.36 -14.16 -17.34
CA ASN A 164 1.14 -12.80 -17.84
C ASN A 164 0.48 -11.94 -16.76
N ILE A 165 0.89 -10.68 -16.67
CA ILE A 165 0.27 -9.61 -15.90
C ILE A 165 -0.32 -8.63 -16.90
N GLN A 166 -1.54 -8.17 -16.63
CA GLN A 166 -2.24 -7.17 -17.42
C GLN A 166 -2.59 -6.01 -16.51
N LEU A 167 -1.92 -4.88 -16.74
CA LEU A 167 -2.27 -3.63 -16.10
C LEU A 167 -3.33 -2.90 -16.93
N HIS A 168 -4.53 -2.79 -16.36
CA HIS A 168 -5.57 -1.89 -16.86
C HIS A 168 -5.45 -0.58 -16.09
N ALA A 169 -4.50 0.25 -16.51
CA ALA A 169 -4.20 1.52 -15.85
C ALA A 169 -5.42 2.47 -15.82
N ALA A 170 -5.40 3.38 -14.86
CA ALA A 170 -6.44 4.39 -14.63
C ALA A 170 -6.93 5.06 -15.91
N ASP A 171 -8.26 5.17 -16.06
CA ASP A 171 -8.87 5.90 -17.16
C ASP A 171 -8.31 7.34 -17.24
N PRO A 172 -8.20 7.93 -18.45
CA PRO A 172 -7.76 9.31 -18.61
C PRO A 172 -8.58 10.27 -17.74
N GLY A 173 -7.91 11.05 -16.89
CA GLY A 173 -8.54 11.95 -15.92
C GLY A 173 -8.59 11.41 -14.48
N CYS A 174 -8.28 10.13 -14.27
CA CYS A 174 -8.23 9.47 -12.96
C CYS A 174 -6.83 9.43 -12.33
N GLY A 175 -5.88 10.21 -12.88
CA GLY A 175 -4.46 10.14 -12.51
C GLY A 175 -4.13 10.48 -11.05
N GLY A 176 -5.08 11.05 -10.29
CA GLY A 176 -4.94 11.36 -8.87
C GLY A 176 -5.68 10.42 -7.93
N THR A 177 -6.47 9.46 -8.43
CA THR A 177 -7.32 8.61 -7.57
C THR A 177 -6.55 7.48 -6.91
N VAL A 178 -5.55 6.92 -7.60
CA VAL A 178 -4.72 5.83 -7.07
C VAL A 178 -3.47 6.43 -6.42
N PRO A 179 -3.24 6.20 -5.11
CA PRO A 179 -2.06 6.70 -4.45
C PRO A 179 -0.79 5.99 -4.96
N ILE A 180 0.35 6.68 -4.89
CA ILE A 180 1.66 6.03 -5.02
C ILE A 180 1.99 5.38 -3.69
N CYS A 181 2.56 4.17 -3.71
CA CYS A 181 2.96 3.49 -2.49
C CYS A 181 4.04 4.31 -1.75
N THR A 182 3.85 4.56 -0.46
CA THR A 182 4.83 5.28 0.38
C THR A 182 5.36 4.43 1.53
N THR A 183 4.94 3.16 1.61
CA THR A 183 5.27 2.29 2.76
C THR A 183 6.61 1.59 2.60
N LEU A 184 7.41 1.70 3.66
CA LEU A 184 8.66 0.99 3.91
C LEU A 184 8.40 -0.40 4.50
N THR A 185 7.48 -1.21 3.95
CA THR A 185 7.42 -2.61 4.39
C THR A 185 8.73 -3.25 3.96
N ALA A 186 9.64 -3.47 4.92
CA ALA A 186 10.97 -4.01 4.71
C ALA A 186 10.86 -5.48 4.28
N CYS A 187 10.60 -5.66 2.99
CA CYS A 187 10.56 -6.91 2.28
C CYS A 187 11.69 -6.88 1.26
N PRO A 188 12.62 -7.84 1.25
CA PRO A 188 13.72 -7.86 0.28
C PRO A 188 13.21 -7.99 -1.17
N CYS A 189 11.97 -8.43 -1.37
CA CYS A 189 11.34 -8.58 -2.68
C CYS A 189 10.63 -7.31 -3.16
N PHE A 190 10.46 -6.29 -2.31
CA PHE A 190 9.85 -5.03 -2.70
C PHE A 190 10.91 -3.95 -2.89
N PRO A 191 10.83 -3.13 -3.96
CA PRO A 191 11.63 -1.93 -4.04
C PRO A 191 11.33 -1.01 -2.85
N ILE A 192 12.39 -0.43 -2.28
CA ILE A 192 12.28 0.55 -1.20
C ILE A 192 11.66 1.82 -1.79
N CYS A 193 10.52 2.23 -1.25
CA CYS A 193 9.91 3.51 -1.59
C CYS A 193 10.67 4.66 -0.90
N PRO A 194 10.89 5.79 -1.60
CA PRO A 194 11.58 6.95 -1.04
C PRO A 194 10.82 7.64 0.08
#